data_AF-A0A411PKG5-F1
#
_entry.id   AF-A0A411PKG5-F1
#
_cell.length_a   1.000
_cell.length_b   1.000
_cell.length_c   1.000
_cell.angle_alpha   90.00
_cell.angle_beta   90.00
_cell.angle_gamma   90.00
#
_symmetry.space_group_name_H-M   'P 1'
#
loop_
_entity.id
_entity.type
_entity.pdbx_description
1 polymer ?
#
loop_
_entity_poly.entity_id
_entity_poly.type
_entity_poly.pdbx_seq_one_letter_code
_entity_poly.pdbx_strand_id
1 'polypeptide(L)'
;MTDNKQQLLSLFEQDDWVEPITDCYDLYPHIAACDLYIGAAGGVLYQLLALKKPAVTFSLSANQQTDISALEGIGHYFHCDTDMELAQLAKLVQTIEANYDRVTALLDINTIAIDGMGASRVAEVMTHGCSKPLETYTKPYSQQHQYERLNDNYRVRAVVDSDINHYLDSRNLAANAKNMIATTAIPRLGHYHWWFTSSRDSFALEHNEQISLYIWHQVYQLDAGHLAHLLQRQFLIGGWFVTEQSTSFQDAMLALNWQLEHCDKHHPDTPWIAVIHKKNNYVKLMNDYLGFEDVPLTHEYHDVIGTFFAGASSDDFHYVMRQPQSRRQD
;
A
#
# COMPACT_ATOMS: atom_id res chain seq x y z
N MET A 1 14.22 -11.24 38.28
CA MET A 1 13.10 -11.01 37.32
C MET A 1 12.63 -9.59 37.51
N THR A 2 12.39 -8.84 36.44
CA THR A 2 11.99 -7.44 36.51
C THR A 2 10.54 -7.31 36.99
N ASP A 3 10.23 -6.30 37.80
CA ASP A 3 8.89 -6.03 38.34
C ASP A 3 7.80 -6.00 37.26
N ASN A 4 8.14 -5.52 36.06
CA ASN A 4 7.26 -5.49 34.90
C ASN A 4 6.79 -6.89 34.46
N LYS A 5 7.64 -7.92 34.53
CA LYS A 5 7.25 -9.30 34.18
C LYS A 5 6.16 -9.80 35.13
N GLN A 6 6.35 -9.60 36.44
CA GLN A 6 5.37 -10.02 37.44
C GLN A 6 4.05 -9.27 37.31
N GLN A 7 4.09 -7.97 37.03
CA GLN A 7 2.89 -7.18 36.78
C GLN A 7 2.11 -7.69 35.56
N LEU A 8 2.79 -8.00 34.44
CA LEU A 8 2.16 -8.58 33.25
C LEU A 8 1.53 -9.94 33.53
N LEU A 9 2.25 -10.84 34.22
CA LEU A 9 1.71 -12.15 34.56
C LEU A 9 0.49 -12.05 35.48
N SER A 10 0.52 -11.15 36.46
CA SER A 10 -0.61 -10.92 37.36
C SER A 10 -1.82 -10.32 36.64
N LEU A 11 -1.59 -9.50 35.61
CA LEU A 11 -2.66 -8.88 34.82
C LEU A 11 -3.47 -9.92 34.04
N PHE A 12 -2.81 -10.96 33.53
CA PHE A 12 -3.42 -11.97 32.66
C PHE A 12 -3.68 -13.32 33.36
N GLU A 13 -3.46 -13.43 34.67
CA GLU A 13 -3.65 -14.68 35.43
C GLU A 13 -5.09 -15.22 35.37
N GLN A 14 -6.07 -14.35 35.12
CA GLN A 14 -7.50 -14.69 35.02
C GLN A 14 -8.12 -14.32 33.67
N ASP A 15 -7.30 -14.04 32.66
CA ASP A 15 -7.81 -13.67 31.34
C ASP A 15 -8.00 -14.93 30.47
N ASP A 16 -9.24 -15.23 30.09
CA ASP A 16 -9.56 -16.41 29.26
C ASP A 16 -9.06 -16.30 27.80
N TRP A 17 -8.62 -15.12 27.38
CA TRP A 17 -8.19 -14.81 26.01
C TRP A 17 -6.67 -14.72 25.87
N VAL A 18 -5.94 -14.63 26.98
CA VAL A 18 -4.47 -14.44 26.99
C VAL A 18 -3.82 -15.54 27.83
N GLU A 19 -3.03 -16.40 27.17
CA GLU A 19 -2.22 -17.42 27.85
C GLU A 19 -0.75 -16.98 27.89
N PRO A 20 -0.18 -16.63 29.07
CA PRO A 20 1.24 -16.31 29.17
C PRO A 20 2.11 -17.56 29.03
N ILE A 21 2.96 -17.59 28.00
CA ILE A 21 3.98 -18.63 27.84
C ILE A 21 5.23 -18.21 28.62
N THR A 22 5.51 -18.87 29.74
CA THR A 22 6.68 -18.58 30.59
C THR A 22 7.67 -19.72 30.64
N ASP A 23 8.94 -19.39 30.82
CA ASP A 23 10.05 -20.35 31.04
C ASP A 23 10.14 -21.43 29.94
N CYS A 24 9.74 -21.06 28.73
CA CYS A 24 9.77 -21.90 27.54
C CYS A 24 11.12 -21.74 26.80
N TYR A 25 11.78 -22.87 26.53
CA TYR A 25 13.05 -22.90 25.78
C TYR A 25 12.85 -23.11 24.27
N ASP A 26 11.66 -23.51 23.85
CA ASP A 26 11.32 -23.76 22.46
C ASP A 26 9.92 -23.23 22.13
N LEU A 27 9.87 -22.14 21.38
CA LEU A 27 8.61 -21.54 20.94
C LEU A 27 7.97 -22.27 19.75
N TYR A 28 8.63 -23.25 19.14
CA TYR A 28 8.14 -23.94 17.95
C TYR A 28 6.71 -24.48 18.09
N PRO A 29 6.30 -25.18 19.17
CA PRO A 29 4.94 -25.68 19.30
C PRO A 29 3.88 -24.56 19.27
N HIS A 30 4.20 -23.41 19.86
CA HIS A 30 3.31 -22.26 19.92
C HIS A 30 3.25 -21.51 18.58
N ILE A 31 4.39 -21.38 17.89
CA ILE A 31 4.46 -20.77 16.56
C ILE A 31 3.74 -21.65 15.52
N ALA A 32 3.88 -22.97 15.61
CA ALA A 32 3.17 -23.88 14.72
C ALA A 32 1.65 -23.78 14.88
N ALA A 33 1.18 -23.55 16.11
CA ALA A 33 -0.23 -23.44 16.44
C ALA A 33 -0.84 -22.05 16.16
N CYS A 34 -0.03 -20.98 16.00
CA CYS A 34 -0.56 -19.64 15.79
C CYS A 34 -1.00 -19.38 14.34
N ASP A 35 -1.99 -18.53 14.14
CA ASP A 35 -2.41 -18.08 12.80
C ASP A 35 -1.70 -16.79 12.38
N LEU A 36 -1.31 -15.95 13.34
CA LEU A 36 -0.63 -14.68 13.14
C LEU A 36 0.42 -14.49 14.24
N TYR A 37 1.64 -14.12 13.86
CA TYR A 37 2.68 -13.69 14.80
C TYR A 37 2.72 -12.15 14.89
N ILE A 38 2.83 -11.63 16.11
CA ILE A 38 3.07 -10.20 16.34
C ILE A 38 4.23 -10.08 17.32
N GLY A 39 5.34 -9.48 16.89
CA GLY A 39 6.53 -9.42 17.72
C GLY A 39 7.78 -8.87 17.04
N ALA A 40 8.90 -8.95 17.73
CA ALA A 40 10.15 -8.40 17.23
C ALA A 40 10.63 -9.12 15.96
N ALA A 41 11.14 -8.35 14.98
CA ALA A 41 11.85 -8.90 13.84
C ALA A 41 13.19 -9.52 14.34
N GLY A 42 13.33 -10.84 14.20
CA GLY A 42 14.49 -11.58 14.70
C GLY A 42 14.57 -12.97 14.11
N GLY A 43 15.33 -13.89 14.74
CA GLY A 43 15.50 -15.26 14.24
C GLY A 43 14.20 -16.04 14.05
N VAL A 44 13.13 -15.65 14.75
CA VAL A 44 11.78 -16.21 14.62
C VAL A 44 11.21 -16.09 13.20
N LEU A 45 11.63 -15.07 12.43
CA LEU A 45 11.19 -14.84 11.04
C LEU A 45 11.41 -16.05 10.14
N TYR A 46 12.53 -16.75 10.30
CA TYR A 46 12.86 -17.93 9.52
C TYR A 46 11.98 -19.14 9.88
N GLN A 47 11.58 -19.25 11.15
CA GLN A 47 10.63 -20.28 11.59
C GLN A 47 9.23 -19.98 11.06
N LEU A 48 8.79 -18.72 11.14
CA LEU A 48 7.52 -18.25 10.58
C LEU A 48 7.45 -18.50 9.08
N LEU A 49 8.54 -18.22 8.36
CA LEU A 49 8.64 -18.50 6.94
C LEU A 49 8.52 -20.00 6.63
N ALA A 50 9.25 -20.84 7.36
CA ALA A 50 9.21 -22.29 7.18
C ALA A 50 7.81 -22.88 7.45
N LEU A 51 7.08 -22.29 8.41
CA LEU A 51 5.73 -22.67 8.78
C LEU A 51 4.63 -21.95 7.99
N LYS A 52 5.01 -21.06 7.05
CA LYS A 52 4.09 -20.21 6.29
C LYS A 52 3.10 -19.46 7.18
N LYS A 53 3.63 -18.85 8.25
CA LYS A 53 2.87 -18.03 9.19
C LYS A 53 3.05 -16.54 8.86
N PRO A 54 1.96 -15.77 8.69
CA PRO A 54 2.06 -14.33 8.53
C PRO A 54 2.51 -13.67 9.84
N ALA A 55 3.15 -12.51 9.69
CA ALA A 55 3.76 -11.81 10.81
C ALA A 55 3.59 -10.30 10.67
N VAL A 56 3.20 -9.63 11.75
CA VAL A 56 3.36 -8.19 11.92
C VAL A 56 4.54 -7.97 12.84
N THR A 57 5.63 -7.44 12.29
CA THR A 57 6.90 -7.32 13.02
C THR A 57 7.28 -5.89 13.33
N PHE A 58 8.07 -5.71 14.37
CA PHE A 58 8.60 -4.40 14.76
C PHE A 58 10.03 -4.50 15.31
N SER A 59 10.71 -3.36 15.33
CA SER A 59 12.07 -3.24 15.88
C SER A 59 11.99 -2.81 17.35
N LEU A 60 12.57 -3.57 18.29
CA LEU A 60 12.62 -3.18 19.72
C LEU A 60 13.76 -2.21 20.02
N SER A 61 14.77 -2.15 19.16
CA SER A 61 15.96 -1.32 19.33
C SER A 61 16.59 -0.99 17.98
N ALA A 62 17.39 0.09 17.92
CA ALA A 62 17.99 0.57 16.67
C ALA A 62 18.85 -0.47 15.94
N ASN A 63 19.49 -1.40 16.67
CA ASN A 63 20.27 -2.50 16.08
C ASN A 63 19.41 -3.65 15.52
N GLN A 64 18.08 -3.56 15.60
CA GLN A 64 17.12 -4.49 15.00
C GLN A 64 16.39 -3.89 13.80
N GLN A 65 16.73 -2.65 13.41
CA GLN A 65 16.22 -2.05 12.17
C GLN A 65 16.55 -2.96 11.00
N THR A 66 15.51 -3.40 10.32
CA THR A 66 15.63 -4.33 9.21
C THR A 66 15.19 -3.62 7.94
N ASP A 67 15.95 -3.79 6.86
CA ASP A 67 15.52 -3.32 5.55
C ASP A 67 14.23 -4.05 5.15
N ILE A 68 13.14 -3.30 5.00
CA ILE A 68 11.84 -3.87 4.67
C ILE A 68 11.88 -4.64 3.34
N SER A 69 12.70 -4.20 2.38
CA SER A 69 12.86 -4.89 1.10
C SER A 69 13.48 -6.29 1.28
N ALA A 70 14.32 -6.47 2.30
CA ALA A 70 14.87 -7.79 2.64
C ALA A 70 13.82 -8.70 3.27
N LEU A 71 12.89 -8.14 4.07
CA LEU A 71 11.76 -8.89 4.64
C LEU A 71 10.76 -9.30 3.55
N GLU A 72 10.42 -8.38 2.65
CA GLU A 72 9.60 -8.66 1.47
C GLU A 72 10.24 -9.74 0.59
N GLY A 73 11.57 -9.68 0.42
CA GLY A 73 12.31 -10.66 -0.34
C GLY A 73 12.11 -12.10 0.15
N ILE A 74 11.84 -12.29 1.44
CA ILE A 74 11.52 -13.59 2.04
C ILE A 74 10.01 -13.79 2.29
N GLY A 75 9.14 -12.89 1.83
CA GLY A 75 7.68 -13.01 1.91
C GLY A 75 7.02 -12.36 3.14
N HIS A 76 7.77 -11.62 3.96
CA HIS A 76 7.24 -10.92 5.14
C HIS A 76 7.05 -9.43 4.87
N TYR A 77 5.83 -9.01 4.57
CA TYR A 77 5.54 -7.64 4.12
C TYR A 77 5.19 -6.67 5.26
N PHE A 78 4.77 -7.14 6.43
CA PHE A 78 4.29 -6.27 7.51
C PHE A 78 5.38 -6.02 8.55
N HIS A 79 6.06 -4.89 8.40
CA HIS A 79 7.06 -4.41 9.34
C HIS A 79 6.81 -2.96 9.76
N CYS A 80 7.11 -2.61 11.01
CA CYS A 80 6.99 -1.27 11.58
C CYS A 80 8.21 -0.93 12.46
N ASP A 81 9.07 -0.01 12.02
CA ASP A 81 10.27 0.43 12.75
C ASP A 81 10.01 1.44 13.89
N THR A 82 8.76 1.87 14.05
CA THR A 82 8.36 2.94 14.97
C THR A 82 7.37 2.44 16.00
N ASP A 83 7.19 3.20 17.08
CA ASP A 83 6.22 2.91 18.12
C ASP A 83 4.83 2.56 17.53
N MET A 84 4.34 1.39 17.90
CA MET A 84 3.07 0.87 17.41
C MET A 84 1.93 1.40 18.27
N GLU A 85 1.08 2.23 17.67
CA GLU A 85 -0.21 2.61 18.23
C GLU A 85 -1.10 1.37 18.42
N LEU A 86 -1.30 0.92 19.67
CA LEU A 86 -2.02 -0.32 19.99
C LEU A 86 -3.43 -0.38 19.39
N ALA A 87 -4.14 0.75 19.36
CA ALA A 87 -5.47 0.81 18.75
C ALA A 87 -5.43 0.58 17.23
N GLN A 88 -4.36 1.02 16.55
CA GLN A 88 -4.19 0.76 15.12
C GLN A 88 -3.74 -0.68 14.86
N LEU A 89 -2.90 -1.23 15.75
CA LEU A 89 -2.54 -2.65 15.69
C LEU A 89 -3.78 -3.54 15.82
N ALA A 90 -4.66 -3.29 16.79
CA ALA A 90 -5.88 -4.07 16.97
C ALA A 90 -6.78 -4.04 15.71
N LYS A 91 -6.93 -2.86 15.09
CA LYS A 91 -7.65 -2.74 13.81
C LYS A 91 -6.98 -3.52 12.68
N LEU A 92 -5.65 -3.48 12.61
CA LEU A 92 -4.90 -4.24 11.62
C LEU A 92 -5.09 -5.75 11.83
N VAL A 93 -5.09 -6.24 13.07
CA VAL A 93 -5.34 -7.67 13.36
C VAL A 93 -6.70 -8.12 12.84
N GLN A 94 -7.77 -7.36 13.12
CA GLN A 94 -9.11 -7.64 12.58
C GLN A 94 -9.14 -7.59 11.05
N THR A 95 -8.36 -6.70 10.46
CA THR A 95 -8.26 -6.57 9.00
C THR A 95 -7.55 -7.75 8.36
N ILE A 96 -6.47 -8.23 9.00
CA ILE A 96 -5.74 -9.43 8.60
C ILE A 96 -6.64 -10.65 8.72
N GLU A 97 -7.38 -10.80 9.81
CA GLU A 97 -8.37 -11.88 9.98
C GLU A 97 -9.39 -11.88 8.83
N ALA A 98 -9.97 -10.72 8.52
CA ALA A 98 -10.95 -10.59 7.43
C ALA A 98 -10.36 -10.81 6.02
N ASN A 99 -9.03 -10.73 5.86
CA ASN A 99 -8.31 -10.86 4.59
C ASN A 99 -7.22 -11.93 4.65
N TYR A 100 -7.40 -12.97 5.47
CA TYR A 100 -6.34 -13.91 5.82
C TYR A 100 -5.72 -14.61 4.60
N ASP A 101 -6.55 -14.97 3.62
CA ASP A 101 -6.09 -15.61 2.38
C ASP A 101 -5.17 -14.70 1.56
N ARG A 102 -5.49 -13.40 1.47
CA ARG A 102 -4.63 -12.42 0.77
C ARG A 102 -3.30 -12.22 1.49
N VAL A 103 -3.36 -12.14 2.82
CA VAL A 103 -2.18 -11.96 3.68
C VAL A 103 -1.25 -13.17 3.60
N THR A 104 -1.78 -14.38 3.64
CA THR A 104 -0.98 -15.61 3.54
C THR A 104 -0.43 -15.82 2.13
N ALA A 105 -1.15 -15.41 1.08
CA ALA A 105 -0.63 -15.46 -0.29
C ALA A 105 0.66 -14.65 -0.49
N LEU A 106 0.87 -13.58 0.29
CA LEU A 106 2.12 -12.81 0.26
C LEU A 106 3.35 -13.63 0.68
N LEU A 107 3.19 -14.67 1.51
CA LEU A 107 4.30 -15.54 1.95
C LEU A 107 4.86 -16.39 0.80
N ASP A 108 4.12 -16.53 -0.29
CA ASP A 108 4.54 -17.21 -1.51
C ASP A 108 5.13 -16.27 -2.56
N ILE A 109 4.96 -14.96 -2.37
CA ILE A 109 5.58 -13.91 -3.17
C ILE A 109 6.92 -13.57 -2.51
N ASN A 110 7.94 -14.39 -2.79
CA ASN A 110 9.32 -14.17 -2.33
C ASN A 110 10.28 -14.15 -3.53
N THR A 111 11.24 -13.23 -3.47
CA THR A 111 12.35 -13.18 -4.44
C THR A 111 13.56 -13.97 -3.95
N ILE A 112 13.61 -14.34 -2.67
CA ILE A 112 14.72 -15.07 -2.05
C ILE A 112 14.28 -16.50 -1.71
N ALA A 113 14.99 -17.47 -2.27
CA ALA A 113 14.84 -18.88 -1.92
C ALA A 113 15.64 -19.22 -0.66
N ILE A 114 14.96 -19.64 0.41
CA ILE A 114 15.60 -20.29 1.56
C ILE A 114 15.42 -21.80 1.42
N ASP A 115 16.54 -22.51 1.28
CA ASP A 115 16.55 -23.96 0.97
C ASP A 115 16.88 -24.87 2.16
N GLY A 116 17.12 -24.30 3.34
CA GLY A 116 17.39 -25.04 4.57
C GLY A 116 18.77 -25.72 4.66
N MET A 117 19.65 -25.55 3.66
CA MET A 117 20.94 -26.26 3.60
C MET A 117 22.09 -25.53 4.34
N GLY A 118 21.77 -24.48 5.11
CA GLY A 118 22.75 -23.61 5.77
C GLY A 118 23.75 -24.35 6.66
N ALA A 119 23.25 -25.19 7.58
CA ALA A 119 24.11 -25.93 8.52
C ALA A 119 25.05 -26.90 7.80
N SER A 120 24.55 -27.62 6.79
CA SER A 120 25.36 -28.54 5.98
C SER A 120 26.47 -27.82 5.23
N ARG A 121 26.20 -26.65 4.65
CA ARG A 121 27.21 -25.84 3.97
C ARG A 121 28.29 -25.32 4.92
N VAL A 122 27.89 -24.86 6.12
CA VAL A 122 28.86 -24.45 7.14
C VAL A 122 29.76 -25.63 7.53
N ALA A 123 29.18 -26.81 7.76
CA ALA A 123 29.95 -28.01 8.06
C ALA A 123 30.91 -28.38 6.92
N GLU A 124 30.48 -28.28 5.66
CA GLU A 124 31.31 -28.52 4.48
C GLU A 124 32.53 -27.58 4.44
N VAL A 125 32.33 -26.27 4.64
CA VAL A 125 33.43 -25.29 4.73
C VAL A 125 34.38 -25.62 5.87
N MET A 126 33.86 -25.94 7.06
CA MET A 126 34.67 -26.24 8.22
C MET A 126 35.50 -27.53 8.06
N THR A 127 34.98 -28.51 7.33
CA THR A 127 35.60 -29.84 7.19
C THR A 127 36.48 -29.98 5.94
N HIS A 128 36.13 -29.30 4.84
CA HIS A 128 36.78 -29.42 3.54
C HIS A 128 37.44 -28.12 3.07
N GLY A 129 37.35 -27.04 3.84
CA GLY A 129 37.98 -25.74 3.53
C GLY A 129 37.34 -24.98 2.37
N CYS A 130 36.28 -25.51 1.77
CA CYS A 130 35.52 -24.91 0.68
C CYS A 130 34.07 -25.39 0.72
N SER A 131 33.17 -24.61 0.12
CA SER A 131 31.82 -25.08 -0.24
C SER A 131 31.59 -24.80 -1.71
N LYS A 132 30.62 -25.51 -2.30
CA LYS A 132 30.18 -25.19 -3.65
C LYS A 132 29.70 -23.73 -3.69
N PRO A 133 30.04 -22.96 -4.75
CA PRO A 133 29.47 -21.64 -4.96
C PRO A 133 27.96 -21.69 -4.84
N LEU A 134 27.40 -20.74 -4.11
CA LEU A 134 25.96 -20.59 -4.01
C LEU A 134 25.45 -20.20 -5.41
N GLU A 135 24.52 -20.98 -5.96
CA GLU A 135 23.71 -20.49 -7.08
C GLU A 135 22.94 -19.25 -6.62
N THR A 136 22.60 -18.36 -7.54
CA THR A 136 21.85 -17.15 -7.21
C THR A 136 20.50 -17.56 -6.61
N TYR A 137 20.30 -17.33 -5.30
CA TYR A 137 19.04 -17.65 -4.60
C TYR A 137 17.87 -16.74 -4.98
N THR A 138 18.04 -15.91 -6.01
CA THR A 138 16.96 -15.11 -6.55
C THR A 138 16.00 -16.02 -7.29
N LYS A 139 14.79 -16.17 -6.77
CA LYS A 139 13.68 -16.72 -7.57
C LYS A 139 13.24 -15.66 -8.57
N PRO A 140 12.91 -16.04 -9.81
CA PRO A 140 12.14 -15.15 -10.66
C PRO A 140 10.87 -14.78 -9.90
N TYR A 141 10.54 -13.49 -9.90
CA TYR A 141 9.35 -12.99 -9.25
C TYR A 141 8.13 -13.80 -9.72
N SER A 142 7.48 -14.49 -8.78
CA SER A 142 6.51 -15.54 -9.09
C SER A 142 5.17 -15.00 -9.55
N GLN A 143 4.92 -13.70 -9.38
CA GLN A 143 3.64 -13.10 -9.68
C GLN A 143 3.54 -12.75 -11.17
N GLN A 144 2.54 -13.35 -11.83
CA GLN A 144 2.18 -12.97 -13.19
C GLN A 144 1.27 -11.74 -13.13
N HIS A 145 1.74 -10.63 -13.68
CA HIS A 145 0.90 -9.45 -13.85
C HIS A 145 0.24 -9.46 -15.22
N GLN A 146 -1.02 -9.01 -15.26
CA GLN A 146 -1.69 -8.69 -16.51
C GLN A 146 -1.38 -7.23 -16.86
N TYR A 147 -0.58 -7.05 -17.91
CA TYR A 147 -0.19 -5.75 -18.40
C TYR A 147 -1.03 -5.33 -19.59
N GLU A 148 -1.50 -4.08 -19.58
CA GLU A 148 -1.95 -3.37 -20.76
C GLU A 148 -0.76 -2.58 -21.33
N ARG A 149 -0.38 -2.87 -22.57
CA ARG A 149 0.74 -2.20 -23.23
C ARG A 149 0.26 -0.90 -23.88
N LEU A 150 0.80 0.23 -23.43
CA LEU A 150 0.46 1.55 -23.97
C LEU A 150 1.32 1.86 -25.20
N ASN A 151 2.62 1.50 -25.15
CA ASN A 151 3.55 1.57 -26.28
C ASN A 151 4.78 0.69 -26.01
N ASP A 152 5.89 0.92 -26.73
CA ASP A 152 7.08 0.10 -26.58
C ASP A 152 7.74 0.13 -25.21
N ASN A 153 7.70 1.28 -24.54
CA ASN A 153 8.40 1.52 -23.28
C ASN A 153 7.44 1.62 -22.08
N TYR A 154 6.13 1.76 -22.33
CA TYR A 154 5.13 1.98 -21.29
C TYR A 154 4.10 0.85 -21.24
N ARG A 155 3.84 0.38 -20.02
CA ARG A 155 2.78 -0.57 -19.71
C ARG A 155 2.10 -0.17 -18.40
N VAL A 156 0.85 -0.56 -18.24
CA VAL A 156 0.08 -0.33 -17.02
C VAL A 156 -0.47 -1.65 -16.51
N ARG A 157 -0.53 -1.80 -15.19
CA ARG A 157 -1.13 -2.96 -14.52
C ARG A 157 -1.90 -2.52 -13.28
N ALA A 158 -2.83 -3.34 -12.85
CA ALA A 158 -3.41 -3.18 -11.52
C ALA A 158 -2.32 -3.30 -10.44
N VAL A 159 -2.48 -2.52 -9.38
CA VAL A 159 -1.72 -2.66 -8.14
C VAL A 159 -2.11 -3.96 -7.46
N VAL A 160 -1.14 -4.67 -6.91
CA VAL A 160 -1.30 -5.95 -6.22
C VAL A 160 -0.73 -5.89 -4.81
N ASP A 161 -1.08 -6.84 -3.95
CA ASP A 161 -0.72 -6.80 -2.52
C ASP A 161 0.79 -6.70 -2.25
N SER A 162 1.63 -7.20 -3.15
CA SER A 162 3.09 -7.10 -3.05
C SER A 162 3.63 -5.69 -3.32
N ASP A 163 2.82 -4.77 -3.87
CA ASP A 163 3.16 -3.36 -4.03
C ASP A 163 2.99 -2.55 -2.72
N ILE A 164 2.41 -3.13 -1.67
CA ILE A 164 1.93 -2.43 -0.47
C ILE A 164 2.94 -1.44 0.12
N ASN A 165 4.20 -1.83 0.25
CA ASN A 165 5.24 -1.00 0.85
C ASN A 165 5.82 0.00 -0.14
N HIS A 166 6.12 -0.42 -1.37
CA HIS A 166 6.62 0.47 -2.40
C HIS A 166 5.62 1.59 -2.73
N TYR A 167 4.31 1.28 -2.74
CA TYR A 167 3.23 2.26 -2.88
C TYR A 167 3.25 3.29 -1.75
N LEU A 168 3.37 2.84 -0.49
CA LEU A 168 3.42 3.75 0.67
C LEU A 168 4.66 4.63 0.65
N ASP A 169 5.82 4.03 0.41
CA ASP A 169 7.11 4.72 0.44
C ASP A 169 7.14 5.78 -0.67
N SER A 170 6.64 5.43 -1.86
CA SER A 170 6.40 6.37 -2.97
C SER A 170 5.44 7.49 -2.56
N ARG A 171 4.28 7.16 -1.96
CA ARG A 171 3.29 8.17 -1.52
C ARG A 171 3.85 9.12 -0.45
N ASN A 172 4.76 8.65 0.39
CA ASN A 172 5.39 9.41 1.46
C ASN A 172 6.63 10.22 1.03
N LEU A 173 7.08 10.11 -0.24
CA LEU A 173 8.14 10.96 -0.76
C LEU A 173 7.79 12.45 -0.56
N ALA A 174 8.77 13.24 -0.14
CA ALA A 174 8.59 14.68 0.10
C ALA A 174 8.08 15.43 -1.15
N ALA A 175 8.48 14.98 -2.34
CA ALA A 175 8.02 15.53 -3.62
C ALA A 175 6.51 15.33 -3.85
N ASN A 176 5.94 14.25 -3.32
CA ASN A 176 4.52 13.95 -3.38
C ASN A 176 3.76 14.62 -2.24
N ALA A 177 4.27 14.50 -1.00
CA ALA A 177 3.61 15.01 0.20
C ALA A 177 3.27 16.51 0.11
N LYS A 178 4.15 17.34 -0.47
CA LYS A 178 3.94 18.79 -0.61
C LYS A 178 2.77 19.21 -1.51
N ASN A 179 2.27 18.31 -2.36
CA ASN A 179 1.19 18.57 -3.30
C ASN A 179 -0.17 18.02 -2.82
N MET A 180 -0.22 17.48 -1.59
CA MET A 180 -1.37 16.78 -1.03
C MET A 180 -2.09 17.66 0.00
N ILE A 181 -3.38 17.37 0.24
CA ILE A 181 -4.17 18.06 1.27
C ILE A 181 -3.58 17.82 2.67
N ALA A 182 -3.15 16.59 2.96
CA ALA A 182 -2.39 16.23 4.13
C ALA A 182 -0.93 15.93 3.75
N THR A 183 -0.01 16.69 4.34
CA THR A 183 1.44 16.64 4.05
C THR A 183 2.22 15.74 5.00
N THR A 184 1.61 15.30 6.10
CA THR A 184 2.22 14.35 7.06
C THR A 184 2.39 12.99 6.41
N ALA A 185 3.54 12.35 6.68
CA ALA A 185 3.79 10.98 6.23
C ALA A 185 2.74 10.01 6.82
N ILE A 186 2.25 9.11 5.99
CA ILE A 186 1.27 8.09 6.37
C ILE A 186 2.00 7.00 7.17
N PRO A 187 1.59 6.69 8.41
CA PRO A 187 2.19 5.61 9.19
C PRO A 187 1.87 4.23 8.60
N ARG A 188 2.83 3.29 8.70
CA ARG A 188 2.71 1.92 8.13
C ARG A 188 1.51 1.14 8.66
N LEU A 189 1.24 1.15 9.97
CA LEU A 189 0.08 0.43 10.54
C LEU A 189 -1.25 0.90 9.93
N GLY A 190 -1.43 2.22 9.83
CA GLY A 190 -2.62 2.80 9.23
C GLY A 190 -2.73 2.47 7.75
N HIS A 191 -1.59 2.47 7.04
CA HIS A 191 -1.53 2.07 5.63
C HIS A 191 -1.90 0.59 5.42
N TYR A 192 -1.39 -0.33 6.25
CA TYR A 192 -1.73 -1.74 6.13
C TYR A 192 -3.22 -2.00 6.33
N HIS A 193 -3.83 -1.36 7.33
CA HIS A 193 -5.28 -1.42 7.51
C HIS A 193 -6.03 -0.86 6.30
N TRP A 194 -5.61 0.33 5.81
CA TRP A 194 -6.20 0.96 4.64
C TRP A 194 -6.07 0.09 3.38
N TRP A 195 -4.93 -0.58 3.18
CA TRP A 195 -4.64 -1.39 1.99
C TRP A 195 -5.68 -2.47 1.73
N PHE A 196 -6.12 -3.15 2.79
CA PHE A 196 -7.07 -4.25 2.71
C PHE A 196 -8.54 -3.82 2.83
N THR A 197 -8.81 -2.56 3.18
CA THR A 197 -10.17 -2.03 3.35
C THR A 197 -10.56 -0.99 2.30
N SER A 198 -9.59 -0.48 1.55
CA SER A 198 -9.79 0.48 0.48
C SER A 198 -10.53 -0.17 -0.70
N SER A 199 -11.48 0.57 -1.28
CA SER A 199 -12.16 0.21 -2.52
C SER A 199 -11.61 1.00 -3.72
N ARG A 200 -10.38 1.51 -3.64
CA ARG A 200 -9.75 2.27 -4.72
C ARG A 200 -9.21 1.35 -5.79
N ASP A 201 -9.54 1.65 -7.03
CA ASP A 201 -8.88 1.05 -8.19
C ASP A 201 -7.55 1.78 -8.41
N SER A 202 -6.45 1.06 -8.17
CA SER A 202 -5.10 1.60 -8.21
C SER A 202 -4.28 0.85 -9.26
N PHE A 203 -3.46 1.60 -10.00
CA PHE A 203 -2.67 1.11 -11.12
C PHE A 203 -1.23 1.62 -11.03
N ALA A 204 -0.31 0.79 -11.49
CA ALA A 204 1.10 1.12 -11.63
C ALA A 204 1.39 1.37 -13.11
N LEU A 205 1.89 2.56 -13.44
CA LEU A 205 2.52 2.82 -14.74
C LEU A 205 3.98 2.39 -14.65
N GLU A 206 4.39 1.52 -15.56
CA GLU A 206 5.79 1.12 -15.71
C GLU A 206 6.39 1.73 -16.98
N HIS A 207 7.57 2.33 -16.82
CA HIS A 207 8.41 2.84 -17.88
C HIS A 207 9.73 2.04 -17.87
N ASN A 208 10.05 1.36 -18.97
CA ASN A 208 11.21 0.46 -19.08
C ASN A 208 11.26 -0.57 -17.93
N GLU A 209 10.11 -1.20 -17.65
CA GLU A 209 9.93 -2.25 -16.62
C GLU A 209 10.11 -1.78 -15.17
N GLN A 210 10.25 -0.48 -14.94
CA GLN A 210 10.26 0.12 -13.60
C GLN A 210 8.98 0.91 -13.37
N ILE A 211 8.38 0.77 -12.19
CA ILE A 211 7.20 1.56 -11.83
C ILE A 211 7.63 3.02 -11.72
N SER A 212 7.05 3.91 -12.54
CA SER A 212 7.38 5.33 -12.55
C SER A 212 6.38 6.19 -11.76
N LEU A 213 5.11 5.76 -11.70
CA LEU A 213 4.10 6.36 -10.86
C LEU A 213 2.99 5.36 -10.51
N TYR A 214 2.26 5.67 -9.45
CA TYR A 214 0.98 5.07 -9.13
C TYR A 214 -0.14 6.06 -9.44
N ILE A 215 -1.22 5.58 -10.04
CA ILE A 215 -2.42 6.34 -10.35
C ILE A 215 -3.65 5.58 -9.87
N TRP A 216 -4.59 6.28 -9.25
CA TRP A 216 -5.78 5.65 -8.67
C TRP A 216 -7.03 6.47 -8.95
N HIS A 217 -8.16 5.78 -9.03
CA HIS A 217 -9.48 6.37 -9.06
C HIS A 217 -10.43 5.65 -8.11
N GLN A 218 -11.52 6.31 -7.77
CA GLN A 218 -12.59 5.75 -6.97
C GLN A 218 -13.91 6.39 -7.36
N VAL A 219 -14.93 5.56 -7.49
CA VAL A 219 -16.32 6.02 -7.59
C VAL A 219 -16.82 6.30 -6.17
N TYR A 220 -17.20 7.55 -5.92
CA TYR A 220 -17.88 7.95 -4.70
C TYR A 220 -19.35 8.23 -4.97
N GLN A 221 -20.18 7.86 -4.00
CA GLN A 221 -21.58 8.26 -3.92
C GLN A 221 -21.75 9.24 -2.75
N LEU A 222 -22.57 10.27 -2.95
CA LEU A 222 -22.90 11.22 -1.89
C LEU A 222 -23.74 10.54 -0.79
N ASP A 223 -23.37 10.78 0.46
CA ASP A 223 -24.16 10.40 1.63
C ASP A 223 -25.27 11.42 1.94
N ALA A 224 -26.31 10.95 2.64
CA ALA A 224 -27.48 11.74 3.00
C ALA A 224 -27.12 13.01 3.78
N GLY A 225 -27.46 14.18 3.23
CA GLY A 225 -27.19 15.49 3.84
C GLY A 225 -27.91 16.64 3.12
N HIS A 226 -27.43 17.87 3.28
CA HIS A 226 -27.98 19.07 2.62
C HIS A 226 -27.92 19.02 1.08
N LEU A 227 -27.18 18.06 0.51
CA LEU A 227 -27.07 17.76 -0.92
C LEU A 227 -28.03 16.63 -1.34
N ALA A 228 -29.14 16.43 -0.63
CA ALA A 228 -30.06 15.31 -0.82
C ALA A 228 -30.56 15.11 -2.27
N HIS A 229 -30.67 16.20 -3.03
CA HIS A 229 -31.10 16.18 -4.43
C HIS A 229 -30.07 15.52 -5.39
N LEU A 230 -28.83 15.31 -4.93
CA LEU A 230 -27.74 14.66 -5.68
C LEU A 230 -27.39 13.25 -5.18
N LEU A 231 -28.16 12.67 -4.24
CA LEU A 231 -27.82 11.39 -3.58
C LEU A 231 -27.72 10.17 -4.50
N GLN A 232 -28.30 10.26 -5.71
CA GLN A 232 -28.22 9.20 -6.71
C GLN A 232 -27.06 9.40 -7.69
N ARG A 233 -26.31 10.50 -7.58
CA ARG A 233 -25.18 10.77 -8.47
C ARG A 233 -23.90 10.19 -7.90
N GLN A 234 -23.17 9.53 -8.79
CA GLN A 234 -21.82 9.06 -8.55
C GLN A 234 -20.83 10.08 -9.12
N PHE A 235 -19.65 10.13 -8.52
CA PHE A 235 -18.55 10.96 -8.97
C PHE A 235 -17.27 10.15 -8.99
N LEU A 236 -16.45 10.38 -10.00
CA LEU A 236 -15.08 9.88 -10.03
C LEU A 236 -14.16 10.91 -9.38
N ILE A 237 -13.37 10.42 -8.44
CA ILE A 237 -12.21 11.14 -7.91
C ILE A 237 -10.98 10.29 -8.12
N GLY A 238 -9.81 10.93 -8.12
CA GLY A 238 -8.56 10.22 -8.31
C GLY A 238 -7.37 11.07 -7.98
N GLY A 239 -6.22 10.46 -8.16
CA GLY A 239 -4.93 11.13 -7.99
C GLY A 239 -3.81 10.21 -8.43
N TRP A 240 -2.61 10.78 -8.45
CA TRP A 240 -1.41 10.04 -8.77
C TRP A 240 -0.25 10.58 -7.94
N PHE A 241 0.79 9.78 -7.83
CA PHE A 241 2.04 10.16 -7.18
C PHE A 241 3.17 9.33 -7.74
N VAL A 242 4.37 9.88 -7.64
CA VAL A 242 5.55 9.35 -8.33
C VAL A 242 6.34 8.40 -7.44
N THR A 243 7.07 7.46 -8.02
CA THR A 243 7.90 6.49 -7.27
C THR A 243 9.34 6.97 -7.08
N GLU A 244 9.79 7.91 -7.90
CA GLU A 244 11.10 8.56 -7.79
C GLU A 244 10.96 10.07 -7.63
N GLN A 245 12.05 10.77 -7.27
CA GLN A 245 12.00 12.22 -7.03
C GLN A 245 11.67 13.04 -8.30
N SER A 246 11.83 12.46 -9.50
CA SER A 246 11.56 13.12 -10.77
C SER A 246 10.71 12.23 -11.67
N THR A 247 9.55 12.74 -12.07
CA THR A 247 8.73 12.13 -13.12
C THR A 247 8.73 13.01 -14.33
N SER A 248 8.84 12.39 -15.50
CA SER A 248 8.75 13.12 -16.75
C SER A 248 7.31 13.60 -16.96
N PHE A 249 7.11 14.74 -17.61
CA PHE A 249 5.78 15.21 -17.97
C PHE A 249 4.99 14.18 -18.78
N GLN A 250 5.71 13.38 -19.56
CA GLN A 250 5.13 12.38 -20.45
C GLN A 250 4.50 11.24 -19.65
N ASP A 251 5.13 10.78 -18.57
CA ASP A 251 4.60 9.72 -17.70
C ASP A 251 3.26 10.15 -17.08
N ALA A 252 3.22 11.35 -16.49
CA ALA A 252 2.02 11.88 -15.84
C ALA A 252 0.88 12.10 -16.84
N MET A 253 1.18 12.68 -18.01
CA MET A 253 0.19 12.90 -19.06
C MET A 253 -0.34 11.58 -19.62
N LEU A 254 0.54 10.61 -19.88
CA LEU A 254 0.17 9.29 -20.40
C LEU A 254 -0.72 8.54 -19.40
N ALA A 255 -0.32 8.51 -18.12
CA ALA A 255 -1.12 7.87 -17.07
C ALA A 255 -2.49 8.51 -16.93
N LEU A 256 -2.57 9.84 -16.91
CA LEU A 256 -3.84 10.54 -16.74
C LEU A 256 -4.75 10.34 -17.96
N ASN A 257 -4.20 10.42 -19.18
CA ASN A 257 -4.99 10.13 -20.39
C ASN A 257 -5.54 8.69 -20.35
N TRP A 258 -4.69 7.71 -20.03
CA TRP A 258 -5.14 6.32 -19.86
C TRP A 258 -6.21 6.18 -18.78
N GLN A 259 -6.05 6.83 -17.62
CA GLN A 259 -7.03 6.79 -16.53
C GLN A 259 -8.40 7.33 -16.99
N LEU A 260 -8.40 8.45 -17.72
CA LEU A 260 -9.64 9.05 -18.21
C LEU A 260 -10.32 8.16 -19.25
N GLU A 261 -9.57 7.58 -20.20
CA GLU A 261 -10.10 6.62 -21.17
C GLU A 261 -10.63 5.35 -20.49
N HIS A 262 -9.89 4.83 -19.51
CA HIS A 262 -10.29 3.69 -18.69
C HIS A 262 -11.61 3.98 -17.96
N CYS A 263 -11.74 5.16 -17.37
CA CYS A 263 -12.95 5.53 -16.65
C CYS A 263 -14.12 5.85 -17.59
N ASP A 264 -13.90 6.54 -18.71
CA ASP A 264 -14.95 6.78 -19.71
C ASP A 264 -15.50 5.44 -20.25
N LYS A 265 -14.66 4.39 -20.30
CA LYS A 265 -15.07 3.04 -20.72
C LYS A 265 -15.89 2.29 -19.65
N HIS A 266 -15.50 2.36 -18.38
CA HIS A 266 -16.11 1.54 -17.30
C HIS A 266 -17.16 2.30 -16.48
N HIS A 267 -17.16 3.63 -16.54
CA HIS A 267 -18.05 4.55 -15.85
C HIS A 267 -18.54 5.67 -16.80
N PRO A 268 -19.20 5.32 -17.93
CA PRO A 268 -19.46 6.24 -19.03
C PRO A 268 -20.40 7.42 -18.70
N ASP A 269 -21.14 7.33 -17.59
CA ASP A 269 -22.11 8.34 -17.16
C ASP A 269 -21.66 9.07 -15.88
N THR A 270 -20.45 8.79 -15.40
CA THR A 270 -19.97 9.30 -14.11
C THR A 270 -19.01 10.48 -14.33
N PRO A 271 -19.36 11.71 -13.91
CA PRO A 271 -18.48 12.86 -14.03
C PRO A 271 -17.29 12.76 -13.08
N TRP A 272 -16.17 13.31 -13.54
CA TRP A 272 -14.98 13.52 -12.73
C TRP A 272 -15.06 14.84 -11.98
N ILE A 273 -14.58 14.84 -10.74
CA ILE A 273 -14.34 16.05 -9.97
C ILE A 273 -12.98 15.97 -9.26
N ALA A 274 -12.30 17.11 -9.17
CA ALA A 274 -11.00 17.19 -8.54
C ALA A 274 -10.72 18.57 -7.95
N VAL A 275 -9.69 18.64 -7.11
CA VAL A 275 -9.12 19.89 -6.61
C VAL A 275 -7.67 20.00 -7.05
N ILE A 276 -7.26 21.18 -7.53
CA ILE A 276 -5.89 21.45 -7.98
C ILE A 276 -5.36 22.65 -7.22
N HIS A 277 -4.27 22.49 -6.48
CA HIS A 277 -3.66 23.58 -5.74
C HIS A 277 -3.26 24.72 -6.70
N LYS A 278 -3.64 25.98 -6.41
CA LYS A 278 -3.44 27.13 -7.31
C LYS A 278 -1.97 27.43 -7.67
N LYS A 279 -1.03 26.98 -6.82
CA LYS A 279 0.41 27.06 -7.13
C LYS A 279 0.90 25.99 -8.11
N ASN A 280 0.09 24.99 -8.43
CA ASN A 280 0.45 23.88 -9.31
C ASN A 280 -0.06 24.12 -10.74
N ASN A 281 0.49 25.15 -11.40
CA ASN A 281 0.14 25.54 -12.77
C ASN A 281 0.32 24.40 -13.77
N TYR A 282 1.29 23.52 -13.50
CA TYR A 282 1.58 22.32 -14.29
C TYR A 282 0.37 21.37 -14.33
N VAL A 283 -0.17 21.01 -13.16
CA VAL A 283 -1.33 20.10 -13.07
C VAL A 283 -2.58 20.78 -13.63
N LYS A 284 -2.75 22.09 -13.43
CA LYS A 284 -3.88 22.85 -14.00
C LYS A 284 -3.87 22.81 -15.53
N LEU A 285 -2.73 23.15 -16.15
CA LEU A 285 -2.59 23.13 -17.62
C LEU A 285 -2.87 21.75 -18.20
N MET A 286 -2.38 20.69 -17.55
CA MET A 286 -2.63 19.31 -17.98
C MET A 286 -4.12 18.94 -17.89
N ASN A 287 -4.79 19.29 -16.78
CA ASN A 287 -6.22 19.02 -16.62
C ASN A 287 -7.07 19.80 -17.63
N ASP A 288 -6.74 21.08 -17.88
CA ASP A 288 -7.42 21.91 -18.87
C ASP A 288 -7.31 21.30 -20.27
N TYR A 289 -6.11 20.80 -20.64
CA TYR A 289 -5.90 20.10 -21.91
C TYR A 289 -6.74 18.82 -22.04
N LEU A 290 -6.98 18.12 -20.93
CA LEU A 290 -7.75 16.87 -20.88
C LEU A 290 -9.26 17.07 -20.69
N GLY A 291 -9.74 18.31 -20.78
CA GLY A 291 -11.16 18.65 -20.78
C GLY A 291 -11.76 18.84 -19.39
N PHE A 292 -10.93 19.12 -18.37
CA PHE A 292 -11.43 19.63 -17.10
C PHE A 292 -11.74 21.13 -17.22
N GLU A 293 -12.82 21.55 -16.57
CA GLU A 293 -13.28 22.94 -16.52
C GLU A 293 -13.42 23.39 -15.07
N ASP A 294 -13.16 24.67 -14.80
CA ASP A 294 -13.34 25.25 -13.46
C ASP A 294 -14.83 25.28 -13.06
N VAL A 295 -15.12 24.87 -11.82
CA VAL A 295 -16.46 24.83 -11.23
C VAL A 295 -16.74 26.14 -10.50
N PRO A 296 -17.66 27.00 -10.97
CA PRO A 296 -17.98 28.25 -10.28
C PRO A 296 -18.79 28.02 -9.00
N LEU A 297 -18.78 28.99 -8.08
CA LEU A 297 -19.52 28.96 -6.80
C LEU A 297 -21.02 28.66 -6.95
N THR A 298 -21.59 29.00 -8.11
CA THR A 298 -23.02 28.82 -8.42
C THR A 298 -23.35 27.43 -8.97
N HIS A 299 -22.35 26.60 -9.26
CA HIS A 299 -22.56 25.27 -9.84
C HIS A 299 -22.95 24.25 -8.77
N GLU A 300 -23.86 23.33 -9.09
CA GLU A 300 -24.35 22.32 -8.13
C GLU A 300 -23.25 21.42 -7.55
N TYR A 301 -22.14 21.25 -8.28
CA TYR A 301 -20.99 20.44 -7.83
C TYR A 301 -20.02 21.19 -6.92
N HIS A 302 -20.14 22.51 -6.75
CA HIS A 302 -19.19 23.26 -5.93
C HIS A 302 -19.17 22.72 -4.48
N ASP A 303 -20.35 22.55 -3.88
CA ASP A 303 -20.48 22.06 -2.51
C ASP A 303 -20.18 20.56 -2.40
N VAL A 304 -20.41 19.79 -3.47
CA VAL A 304 -20.02 18.38 -3.58
C VAL A 304 -18.50 18.25 -3.49
N ILE A 305 -17.77 19.06 -4.26
CA ILE A 305 -16.30 19.07 -4.26
C ILE A 305 -15.79 19.49 -2.88
N GLY A 306 -16.35 20.54 -2.28
CA GLY A 306 -15.98 20.98 -0.94
C GLY A 306 -16.21 19.91 0.14
N THR A 307 -17.26 19.09 -0.02
CA THR A 307 -17.56 17.98 0.89
C THR A 307 -16.56 16.83 0.73
N PHE A 308 -16.28 16.39 -0.50
CA PHE A 308 -15.37 15.27 -0.74
C PHE A 308 -13.91 15.61 -0.48
N PHE A 309 -13.50 16.85 -0.73
CA PHE A 309 -12.13 17.32 -0.52
C PHE A 309 -12.07 18.23 0.71
N ALA A 310 -12.61 17.77 1.83
CA ALA A 310 -12.55 18.49 3.10
C ALA A 310 -11.10 18.91 3.43
N GLY A 311 -10.86 20.21 3.52
CA GLY A 311 -9.53 20.80 3.71
C GLY A 311 -8.93 21.48 2.46
N ALA A 312 -9.51 21.28 1.28
CA ALA A 312 -9.13 22.01 0.06
C ALA A 312 -10.00 23.27 -0.09
N SER A 313 -9.65 24.36 0.58
CA SER A 313 -10.36 25.64 0.44
C SER A 313 -10.35 26.14 -1.02
N SER A 314 -11.47 26.69 -1.49
CA SER A 314 -11.57 27.35 -2.80
C SER A 314 -10.63 28.56 -2.94
N ASP A 315 -10.11 29.09 -1.84
CA ASP A 315 -9.10 30.15 -1.84
C ASP A 315 -7.73 29.64 -2.30
N ASP A 316 -7.38 28.39 -1.97
CA ASP A 316 -6.08 27.79 -2.25
C ASP A 316 -6.11 26.77 -3.41
N PHE A 317 -7.30 26.31 -3.79
CA PHE A 317 -7.50 25.27 -4.81
C PHE A 317 -8.48 25.71 -5.91
N HIS A 318 -8.21 25.29 -7.13
CA HIS A 318 -9.20 25.24 -8.21
C HIS A 318 -10.09 24.04 -8.01
N TYR A 319 -11.40 24.24 -8.07
CA TYR A 319 -12.37 23.16 -8.15
C TYR A 319 -12.63 22.91 -9.62
N VAL A 320 -12.43 21.68 -10.08
CA VAL A 320 -12.56 21.35 -11.49
C VAL A 320 -13.44 20.12 -11.67
N MET A 321 -14.08 20.04 -12.83
CA MET A 321 -14.87 18.89 -13.23
C MET A 321 -14.60 18.52 -14.68
N ARG A 322 -14.81 17.25 -15.03
CA ARG A 322 -14.81 16.79 -16.42
C ARG A 322 -16.02 15.90 -16.64
N GLN A 323 -16.81 16.23 -17.66
CA GLN A 323 -17.90 15.37 -18.10
C GLN A 323 -17.33 14.12 -18.80
N PRO A 324 -17.96 12.96 -18.62
CA PRO A 324 -17.49 11.76 -19.29
C PRO A 324 -17.67 11.93 -20.81
N GLN A 325 -16.69 11.46 -21.58
CA GLN A 325 -16.82 11.44 -23.02
C GLN A 325 -17.59 10.19 -23.40
N SER A 326 -18.92 10.32 -23.56
CA SER A 326 -19.73 9.26 -24.16
C SER A 326 -19.08 8.84 -25.47
N ARG A 327 -18.80 7.53 -25.65
CA ARG A 327 -18.16 6.99 -26.86
C ARG A 327 -18.69 7.72 -28.08
N ARG A 328 -17.81 8.41 -28.83
CA ARG A 328 -18.11 8.67 -30.24
C ARG A 328 -18.32 7.27 -30.82
N GLN A 329 -19.57 6.97 -31.17
CA GLN A 329 -19.88 5.75 -31.92
C GLN A 329 -19.14 5.90 -33.25
N ASP A 330 -18.08 5.10 -33.42
CA ASP A 330 -17.50 4.83 -34.74
C ASP A 330 -18.50 4.04 -35.60
#